data_AF-K1SVT8-F1
#
_entry.id   AF-K1SVT8-F1
#
_cell.length_a   1.000
_cell.length_b   1.000
_cell.length_c   1.000
_cell.angle_alpha   90.00
_cell.angle_beta   90.00
_cell.angle_gamma   90.00
#
_symmetry.space_group_name_H-M   'P 1'
#
loop_
_entity.id
_entity.type
_entity.pdbx_description
1 polymer ?
#
loop_
_entity_poly.entity_id
_entity_poly.type
_entity_poly.pdbx_seq_one_letter_code
_entity_poly.pdbx_strand_id
1 'polypeptide(L)'
;WKDVLPLQGAPSYDDKKLHREHDMEPGGPDPEIEDKVMLKRHRVSRIYWNRHFLDYPISLSANTLKAMGFKLTMVAGFSYLKSMVHKLPETNLENFYINRFGRKLYSMFFEGYTEKLWGRHPSDFQLR
;
A
#
# COMPACT_ATOMS: atom_id res chain seq x y z
N TRP A 1 -0.61 2.78 23.89
CA TRP A 1 -1.62 2.03 23.10
C TRP A 1 -1.71 0.59 23.57
N LYS A 2 -0.59 -0.08 23.88
CA LYS A 2 -0.59 -1.42 24.49
C LYS A 2 -1.42 -1.49 25.78
N ASP A 3 -1.45 -0.41 26.56
CA ASP A 3 -2.27 -0.31 27.79
C ASP A 3 -3.78 -0.14 27.53
N VAL A 4 -4.18 0.14 26.29
CA VAL A 4 -5.57 0.35 25.87
C VAL A 4 -6.11 -0.87 25.12
N LEU A 5 -5.28 -1.44 24.23
CA LEU A 5 -5.56 -2.65 23.46
C LEU A 5 -4.27 -3.52 23.45
N PRO A 6 -4.12 -4.43 24.42
CA PRO A 6 -2.99 -5.37 24.46
C PRO A 6 -2.99 -6.28 23.22
N LEU A 7 -1.80 -6.72 22.79
CA LEU A 7 -1.66 -7.64 21.65
C LEU A 7 -2.15 -9.04 22.02
N GLN A 8 -2.78 -9.73 21.06
CA GLN A 8 -3.28 -11.09 21.27
C GLN A 8 -2.18 -12.05 21.75
N GLY A 9 -2.51 -12.86 22.76
CA GLY A 9 -1.66 -13.96 23.24
C GLY A 9 -2.12 -15.34 22.77
N ALA A 10 -3.29 -15.42 22.16
CA ALA A 10 -3.86 -16.65 21.59
C ALA A 10 -4.40 -16.40 20.16
N PRO A 11 -4.57 -17.46 19.34
CA PRO A 11 -5.10 -17.33 17.99
C PRO A 11 -6.58 -16.98 17.98
N SER A 12 -6.96 -16.07 17.08
CA SER A 12 -8.37 -15.74 16.83
C SER A 12 -9.07 -16.81 15.98
N TYR A 13 -10.39 -16.76 15.87
CA TYR A 13 -11.19 -17.72 15.11
C TYR A 13 -10.69 -17.91 13.66
N ASP A 14 -10.42 -16.81 12.95
CA ASP A 14 -9.94 -16.88 11.57
C ASP A 14 -8.51 -17.41 11.48
N ASP A 15 -7.65 -17.12 12.47
CA ASP A 15 -6.31 -17.72 12.54
C ASP A 15 -6.40 -19.23 12.66
N LYS A 16 -7.28 -19.72 13.56
CA LYS A 16 -7.55 -21.16 13.76
C LYS A 16 -8.11 -21.80 12.49
N LYS A 17 -9.09 -21.14 11.85
CA LYS A 17 -9.78 -21.67 10.66
C LYS A 17 -8.93 -21.66 9.40
N LEU A 18 -8.07 -20.65 9.25
CA LEU A 18 -7.21 -20.47 8.07
C LEU A 18 -5.80 -21.01 8.28
N HIS A 19 -5.54 -21.64 9.44
CA HIS A 19 -4.23 -22.15 9.84
C HIS A 19 -3.12 -21.11 9.68
N ARG A 20 -3.40 -19.87 10.12
CA ARG A 20 -2.44 -18.76 10.08
C ARG A 20 -1.67 -18.72 11.39
N GLU A 21 -0.35 -18.59 11.27
CA GLU A 21 0.53 -18.39 12.41
C GLU A 21 0.90 -16.92 12.56
N HIS A 22 0.92 -16.48 13.81
CA HIS A 22 1.32 -15.14 14.22
C HIS A 22 2.22 -15.24 15.45
N ASP A 23 3.20 -14.35 15.55
CA ASP A 23 3.97 -14.19 16.78
C ASP A 23 3.01 -13.72 17.86
N MET A 24 2.64 -14.59 18.81
CA MET A 24 1.76 -14.23 19.92
C MET A 24 2.52 -13.42 20.97
N GLU A 25 1.85 -12.50 21.65
CA GLU A 25 2.44 -11.81 22.79
C GLU A 25 2.31 -12.70 24.05
N PRO A 26 3.41 -13.13 24.69
CA PRO A 26 3.33 -13.96 25.89
C PRO A 26 2.54 -13.24 27.00
N GLY A 27 1.51 -13.91 27.53
CA GLY A 27 0.61 -13.32 28.53
C GLY A 27 -0.39 -12.31 27.97
N GLY A 28 -0.48 -12.15 26.65
CA GLY A 28 -1.54 -11.39 26.00
C GLY A 28 -2.91 -12.08 26.11
N PRO A 29 -4.02 -11.34 26.01
CA PRO A 29 -5.37 -11.89 26.14
C PRO A 29 -5.77 -12.81 24.98
N ASP A 30 -6.74 -13.68 25.24
CA ASP A 30 -7.37 -14.53 24.23
C ASP A 30 -8.49 -13.75 23.51
N PRO A 31 -8.37 -13.51 22.19
CA PRO A 31 -9.37 -12.76 21.43
C PRO A 31 -10.72 -13.46 21.32
N GLU A 32 -10.84 -14.74 21.68
CA GLU A 32 -12.13 -15.45 21.73
C GLU A 32 -12.85 -15.32 23.08
N ILE A 33 -12.18 -14.76 24.09
CA ILE A 33 -12.70 -14.61 25.45
C ILE A 33 -12.85 -13.13 25.82
N GLU A 34 -11.93 -12.28 25.34
CA GLU A 34 -11.90 -10.86 25.64
C GLU A 34 -12.05 -10.00 24.37
N ASP A 35 -12.85 -8.94 24.45
CA ASP A 35 -13.05 -8.01 23.33
C ASP A 35 -11.89 -7.01 23.18
N LYS A 36 -11.21 -6.66 24.27
CA LYS A 36 -10.16 -5.63 24.29
C LYS A 36 -8.81 -6.18 23.87
N VAL A 37 -8.73 -6.64 22.62
CA VAL A 37 -7.52 -7.27 22.07
C VAL A 37 -7.15 -6.65 20.73
N MET A 38 -5.87 -6.29 20.58
CA MET A 38 -5.30 -5.89 19.29
C MET A 38 -4.85 -7.14 18.52
N LEU A 39 -5.51 -7.39 17.40
CA LEU A 39 -5.21 -8.53 16.53
C LEU A 39 -4.04 -8.23 15.60
N LYS A 40 -3.11 -9.19 15.49
CA LYS A 40 -2.07 -9.19 14.45
C LYS A 40 -2.67 -9.78 13.18
N ARG A 41 -2.55 -9.07 12.05
CA ARG A 41 -3.18 -9.45 10.79
C ARG A 41 -2.19 -9.40 9.63
N HIS A 42 -2.29 -10.37 8.72
CA HIS A 42 -1.65 -10.27 7.41
C HIS A 42 -2.37 -9.24 6.56
N ARG A 43 -1.79 -8.04 6.44
CA ARG A 43 -2.34 -6.99 5.59
C ARG A 43 -2.02 -7.28 4.13
N VAL A 44 -3.05 -7.51 3.31
CA VAL A 44 -2.95 -7.50 1.85
C VAL A 44 -3.69 -6.27 1.34
N SER A 45 -2.98 -5.38 0.64
CA SER A 45 -3.57 -4.17 0.05
C SER A 45 -3.57 -4.29 -1.47
N ARG A 46 -4.68 -3.90 -2.10
CA ARG A 46 -4.83 -3.89 -3.56
C ARG A 46 -5.49 -2.60 -4.01
N ILE A 47 -5.12 -2.11 -5.19
CA ILE A 47 -5.77 -0.97 -5.84
C ILE A 47 -6.86 -1.51 -6.74
N TYR A 48 -8.11 -1.05 -6.55
CA TYR A 48 -9.20 -1.38 -7.46
C TYR A 48 -9.28 -0.32 -8.56
N TRP A 49 -9.00 -0.72 -9.80
CA TRP A 49 -9.03 0.18 -10.96
C TRP A 49 -9.39 -0.57 -12.24
N ASN A 50 -10.23 0.04 -13.08
CA ASN A 50 -10.69 -0.53 -14.35
C ASN A 50 -11.23 -1.98 -14.23
N ARG A 51 -12.00 -2.26 -13.17
CA ARG A 51 -12.54 -3.61 -12.86
C ARG A 51 -11.46 -4.67 -12.55
N HIS A 52 -10.22 -4.26 -12.31
CA HIS A 52 -9.11 -5.13 -11.90
C HIS A 52 -8.64 -4.77 -10.49
N PHE A 53 -8.13 -5.77 -9.78
CA PHE A 53 -7.38 -5.58 -8.55
C PHE A 53 -5.89 -5.63 -8.87
N LEU A 54 -5.20 -4.51 -8.69
CA LEU A 54 -3.76 -4.37 -8.86
C LEU A 54 -3.06 -4.51 -7.51
N ASP A 55 -1.83 -5.01 -7.54
CA ASP A 55 -1.03 -5.12 -6.32
C ASP A 55 -0.63 -3.74 -5.79
N TYR A 56 -0.48 -3.63 -4.48
CA TYR A 56 0.12 -2.48 -3.82
C TYR A 56 1.38 -2.90 -3.06
N PRO A 57 2.53 -2.22 -3.25
CA PRO A 57 2.73 -1.08 -4.16
C PRO A 57 2.58 -1.46 -5.63
N ILE A 58 2.12 -0.51 -6.46
CA ILE A 58 1.94 -0.79 -7.89
C ILE A 58 3.29 -1.05 -8.57
N SER A 59 3.31 -2.04 -9.45
CA SER A 59 4.48 -2.39 -10.26
C SER A 59 4.05 -2.71 -11.69
N LEU A 60 5.02 -2.76 -12.62
CA LEU A 60 4.82 -3.21 -14.00
C LEU A 60 4.68 -4.75 -14.07
N SER A 61 3.79 -5.32 -13.25
CA SER A 61 3.45 -6.74 -13.27
C SER A 61 2.55 -7.08 -14.46
N ALA A 62 2.53 -8.35 -14.89
CA ALA A 62 1.66 -8.80 -15.99
C ALA A 62 0.17 -8.46 -15.75
N ASN A 63 -0.28 -8.51 -14.49
CA ASN A 63 -1.64 -8.13 -14.11
C ASN A 63 -1.90 -6.63 -14.34
N THR A 64 -0.97 -5.77 -13.91
CA THR A 64 -1.03 -4.32 -14.16
C THR A 64 -1.02 -4.01 -15.65
N LEU A 65 -0.14 -4.64 -16.43
CA LEU A 65 -0.06 -4.43 -17.88
C LEU A 65 -1.36 -4.84 -18.59
N LYS A 66 -1.95 -5.98 -18.19
CA LYS A 66 -3.23 -6.45 -18.73
C LYS A 66 -4.37 -5.48 -18.41
N ALA A 67 -4.44 -4.99 -17.17
CA ALA A 67 -5.48 -4.06 -16.75
C ALA A 67 -5.39 -2.69 -17.44
N MET A 68 -4.17 -2.23 -17.72
CA MET A 68 -3.91 -0.95 -18.39
C MET A 68 -4.09 -1.02 -19.91
N GLY A 69 -3.86 -2.19 -20.51
CA GLY A 69 -3.83 -2.35 -21.95
C GLY A 69 -2.56 -1.76 -22.60
N PHE A 70 -2.36 -2.05 -23.88
CA PHE A 70 -1.09 -1.76 -24.57
C PHE A 70 -0.70 -0.29 -24.60
N LYS A 71 -1.62 0.60 -25.02
CA LYS A 71 -1.33 2.03 -25.16
C LYS A 71 -0.88 2.65 -23.84
N LEU A 72 -1.65 2.41 -22.77
CA LEU A 72 -1.38 2.99 -21.46
C LEU A 72 -0.13 2.36 -20.81
N THR A 73 0.08 1.07 -21.04
CA THR A 73 1.32 0.37 -20.65
C THR A 73 2.54 1.02 -21.27
N MET A 74 2.52 1.31 -22.58
CA MET A 74 3.65 1.96 -23.25
C MET A 74 3.94 3.35 -22.68
N VAL A 75 2.89 4.17 -22.47
CA VAL A 75 3.04 5.51 -21.87
C VAL A 75 3.60 5.41 -20.44
N ALA A 76 3.11 4.48 -19.63
CA ALA A 76 3.60 4.28 -18.28
C ALA A 76 5.04 3.73 -18.24
N GLY A 77 5.36 2.77 -19.09
CA GLY A 77 6.69 2.20 -19.24
C GLY A 77 7.73 3.25 -19.63
N PHE A 78 7.46 4.05 -20.68
CA PHE A 78 8.37 5.15 -21.06
C PHE A 78 8.45 6.25 -20.00
N SER A 79 7.35 6.56 -19.32
CA SER A 79 7.37 7.50 -18.20
C SER A 79 8.25 6.99 -17.06
N TYR A 80 8.24 5.69 -16.77
CA TYR A 80 9.08 5.07 -15.75
C TYR A 80 10.55 5.05 -16.18
N LEU A 81 10.85 4.64 -17.42
CA LEU A 81 12.21 4.67 -17.99
C LEU A 81 12.81 6.09 -17.91
N LYS A 82 12.03 7.11 -18.27
CA LYS A 82 12.44 8.51 -18.13
C LYS A 82 12.77 8.87 -16.68
N SER A 83 11.93 8.46 -15.72
CA SER A 83 12.17 8.68 -14.29
C SER A 83 13.30 7.84 -13.70
N MET A 84 13.76 6.78 -14.38
CA MET A 84 14.97 6.07 -14.00
C MET A 84 16.23 6.81 -14.44
N VAL A 85 16.23 7.39 -15.64
CA VAL A 85 17.37 8.12 -16.21
C VAL A 85 17.49 9.54 -15.64
N HIS A 86 16.34 10.22 -15.45
CA HIS A 86 16.28 11.59 -14.95
C HIS A 86 15.49 11.63 -13.64
N LYS A 87 16.23 11.57 -12.53
CA LYS A 87 15.66 11.66 -11.18
C LYS A 87 15.35 13.11 -10.81
N LEU A 88 14.18 13.32 -10.24
CA LEU A 88 13.80 14.58 -9.61
C LEU A 88 14.41 14.64 -8.19
N PRO A 89 14.69 15.83 -7.64
CA PRO A 89 15.10 15.95 -6.25
C PRO A 89 13.99 15.43 -5.34
N GLU A 90 14.28 14.46 -4.47
CA GLU A 90 13.30 13.84 -3.55
C GLU A 90 13.01 14.74 -2.35
N THR A 91 12.63 15.99 -2.61
CA THR A 91 12.29 17.00 -1.59
C THR A 91 10.81 16.97 -1.21
N ASN A 92 9.97 16.28 -1.99
CA ASN A 92 8.55 16.13 -1.69
C ASN A 92 7.99 14.76 -2.10
N LEU A 93 6.77 14.48 -1.62
CA LEU A 93 6.09 13.20 -1.83
C LEU A 93 5.77 12.94 -3.32
N GLU A 94 5.45 13.97 -4.10
CA GLU A 94 5.29 13.83 -5.56
C GLU A 94 6.56 13.24 -6.20
N ASN A 95 7.70 13.89 -6.01
CA ASN A 95 8.96 13.49 -6.63
C ASN A 95 9.40 12.11 -6.17
N PHE A 96 9.18 11.78 -4.89
CA PHE A 96 9.43 10.45 -4.35
C PHE A 96 8.64 9.36 -5.10
N TYR A 97 7.36 9.58 -5.36
CA TYR A 97 6.53 8.64 -6.13
C TYR A 97 6.94 8.61 -7.60
N ILE A 98 7.18 9.77 -8.22
CA ILE A 98 7.59 9.86 -9.63
C ILE A 98 8.91 9.11 -9.86
N ASN A 99 9.89 9.25 -8.98
CA ASN A 99 11.17 8.55 -9.11
C ASN A 99 11.06 7.03 -8.99
N ARG A 100 10.03 6.51 -8.30
CA ARG A 100 9.82 5.07 -8.06
C ARG A 100 8.89 4.41 -9.06
N PHE A 101 7.89 5.14 -9.55
CA PHE A 101 6.81 4.57 -10.37
C PHE A 101 6.66 5.25 -11.73
N GLY A 102 7.35 6.37 -11.97
CA GLY A 102 7.15 7.21 -13.14
C GLY A 102 5.93 8.12 -12.99
N ARG A 103 5.97 9.27 -13.66
CA ARG A 103 4.90 10.29 -13.62
C ARG A 103 3.51 9.74 -13.98
N LYS A 104 3.42 8.82 -14.95
CA LYS A 104 2.12 8.30 -15.39
C LYS A 104 1.43 7.42 -14.33
N LEU A 105 2.16 6.53 -13.66
CA LEU A 105 1.57 5.71 -12.59
C LEU A 105 1.30 6.55 -11.34
N TYR A 106 2.18 7.51 -11.04
CA TYR A 106 1.94 8.51 -9.99
C TYR A 106 0.58 9.21 -10.17
N SER A 107 0.32 9.80 -11.34
CA SER A 107 -0.93 10.55 -11.56
C SER A 107 -2.17 9.67 -11.55
N MET A 108 -2.06 8.42 -12.01
CA MET A 108 -3.19 7.49 -12.03
C MET A 108 -3.60 7.01 -10.63
N PHE A 109 -2.64 6.74 -9.75
CA PHE A 109 -2.90 5.95 -8.55
C PHE A 109 -2.55 6.64 -7.23
N PHE A 110 -1.70 7.66 -7.26
CA PHE A 110 -1.19 8.29 -6.04
C PHE A 110 -1.63 9.74 -5.90
N GLU A 111 -1.54 10.54 -6.98
CA GLU A 111 -1.77 11.99 -6.96
C GLU A 111 -3.14 12.34 -6.36
N GLY A 112 -4.22 12.01 -7.06
CA GLY A 112 -5.57 12.35 -6.61
C GLY A 112 -6.03 11.59 -5.36
N TYR A 113 -5.46 10.42 -5.06
CA TYR A 113 -5.76 9.72 -3.81
C TYR A 113 -5.16 10.45 -2.61
N THR A 114 -3.87 10.81 -2.70
CA THR A 114 -3.15 11.52 -1.65
C THR A 114 -3.75 12.90 -1.43
N GLU A 115 -4.09 13.61 -2.50
CA GLU A 115 -4.73 14.92 -2.41
C GLU A 115 -6.09 14.84 -1.70
N LYS A 116 -6.93 13.86 -2.04
CA LYS A 116 -8.22 13.66 -1.36
C LYS A 116 -8.07 13.25 0.09
N LEU A 117 -7.07 12.42 0.40
CA LEU A 117 -6.84 11.92 1.76
C LEU A 117 -6.38 13.03 2.71
N TRP A 118 -5.52 13.93 2.22
CA TRP A 118 -4.85 14.92 3.06
C TRP A 118 -5.31 16.37 2.82
N GLY A 119 -6.12 16.61 1.79
CA GLY A 119 -6.61 17.94 1.42
C GLY A 119 -5.54 18.89 0.88
N ARG A 120 -4.37 18.38 0.45
CA ARG A 120 -3.25 19.15 -0.09
C ARG A 120 -2.53 18.36 -1.18
N HIS A 121 -1.90 19.05 -2.12
CA HIS A 121 -1.23 18.39 -3.23
C HIS A 121 0.05 17.67 -2.76
N PRO A 122 0.42 16.50 -3.34
CA PRO A 122 1.63 15.76 -2.93
C PRO A 122 2.95 16.54 -3.01
N SER A 123 3.00 17.60 -3.84
CA SER A 123 4.15 18.52 -3.90
C SER A 123 4.40 19.29 -2.60
N ASP A 124 3.37 19.45 -1.77
CA ASP A 124 3.41 20.27 -0.56
C ASP A 124 3.93 19.49 0.66
N PHE A 125 4.04 18.16 0.55
CA PHE A 125 4.56 17.29 1.60
C PHE A 125 6.07 17.19 1.48
N GLN A 126 6.78 17.97 2.29
CA GLN A 126 8.24 17.93 2.34
C GLN A 126 8.73 16.62 2.95
N LEU A 127 9.71 16.00 2.30
CA LEU A 127 10.43 14.85 2.84
C LEU A 127 11.60 15.38 3.67
N ARG A 128 11.74 14.86 4.89
CA ARG A 128 12.84 15.19 5.82
C ARG A 128 13.95 14.16 5.70
#